data_AF-A0A9W9CY08-F1
#
_entry.id   AF-A0A9W9CY08-F1
#
_cell.length_a   1.000
_cell.length_b   1.000
_cell.length_c   1.000
_cell.angle_alpha   90.00
_cell.angle_beta   90.00
_cell.angle_gamma   90.00
#
_symmetry.space_group_name_H-M   'P 1'
#
loop_
_entity.id
_entity.type
_entity.pdbx_description
1 polymer ?
#
loop_
_entity_poly.entity_id
_entity_poly.type
_entity_poly.pdbx_seq_one_letter_code
_entity_poly.pdbx_strand_id
1 'polypeptide(L)'
;MKEIGKSRRKHKDNKVVELDLSLLHPRGLHGVTPASWWMGVRWTATDDLNLIANFNVKLNALEKDLIANIFSNGSQQQPLRDAWFSIGMTDEAAFMAVLSNSALHMDSRQYGGTKVAGETTTAVIYQTAAVALVNERLTTITQQDSIENLDAVIGAVSGLVCNADIRGSWLDWHTHLQGMNQLIKLRGGIDKLSGNTNLRLTVSWVEIQGALMFDISPIYPLPDQCYYPNGKPLGVRDAQDMVSMRAAWKSVFVRENDTRWLDIFEEINALSHQSFESPIPIAGRIQLDHGRETGAWSLLMIHGLLRLRLDPQILLPKYFRIQEACRLGTLLYMVRVWRYFGVAPVTSEAILAKLQAILYNDDGDWGRLWTFYLWILYMGAIEAQDGPLETWFLDRIASVSMLYGIEKWEESMAIVRKILWYACIFDANHATFQERIELRFKSCLQSPS
;
A
#
# COMPACT_ATOMS: atom_id res chain seq x y z
N MET A 1 0.83 80.27 7.37
CA MET A 1 1.07 79.11 8.26
C MET A 1 -0.19 78.26 8.28
N LYS A 2 -0.14 77.05 7.71
CA LYS A 2 -1.27 76.09 7.71
C LYS A 2 -0.86 74.90 8.56
N GLU A 3 -1.66 74.61 9.59
CA GLU A 3 -1.56 73.39 10.38
C GLU A 3 -1.98 72.17 9.55
N ILE A 4 -1.14 71.13 9.53
CA ILE A 4 -1.46 69.83 8.94
C ILE A 4 -1.53 68.80 10.07
N GLY A 5 -2.69 68.17 10.18
CA GLY A 5 -3.07 67.26 11.25
C GLY A 5 -2.23 65.99 11.33
N LYS A 6 -1.93 65.60 12.57
CA LYS A 6 -1.40 64.29 12.94
C LYS A 6 -2.50 63.24 12.76
N SER A 7 -2.45 62.48 11.67
CA SER A 7 -3.23 61.24 11.55
C SER A 7 -2.52 60.11 12.30
N ARG A 8 -3.09 59.72 13.45
CA ARG A 8 -2.75 58.49 14.17
C ARG A 8 -3.06 57.29 13.26
N ARG A 9 -2.04 56.60 12.73
CA ARG A 9 -2.20 55.24 12.21
C ARG A 9 -2.64 54.34 13.38
N LYS A 10 -3.90 53.91 13.37
CA LYS A 10 -4.35 52.80 14.23
C LYS A 10 -3.60 51.54 13.81
N HIS A 11 -2.97 50.87 14.77
CA HIS A 11 -2.52 49.50 14.61
C HIS A 11 -3.73 48.66 14.18
N LYS A 12 -3.59 47.94 13.06
CA LYS A 12 -4.59 46.99 12.62
C LYS A 12 -4.35 45.75 13.47
N ASP A 13 -5.18 45.54 14.49
CA ASP A 13 -5.13 44.32 15.29
C ASP A 13 -5.21 43.11 14.36
N ASN A 14 -4.20 42.26 14.42
CA ASN A 14 -4.23 40.93 13.80
C ASN A 14 -5.33 40.14 14.52
N LYS A 15 -6.55 40.19 13.99
CA LYS A 15 -7.60 39.26 14.39
C LYS A 15 -7.09 37.86 14.07
N VAL A 16 -6.75 37.12 15.12
CA VAL A 16 -6.72 35.66 15.12
C VAL A 16 -8.10 35.23 14.61
N VAL A 17 -8.14 34.70 13.40
CA VAL A 17 -9.35 34.05 12.90
C VAL A 17 -9.27 32.63 13.44
N GLU A 18 -10.06 32.33 14.46
CA GLU A 18 -10.27 30.96 14.94
C GLU A 18 -10.59 30.06 13.75
N LEU A 19 -9.91 28.92 13.65
CA LEU A 19 -10.26 27.87 12.71
C LEU A 19 -11.68 27.39 13.07
N ASP A 20 -12.69 27.76 12.29
CA ASP A 20 -14.03 27.21 12.47
C ASP A 20 -14.07 25.79 11.91
N LEU A 21 -13.80 24.84 12.79
CA LEU A 21 -13.74 23.40 12.52
C LEU A 21 -15.11 22.80 12.20
N SER A 22 -16.21 23.53 12.42
CA SER A 22 -17.54 23.10 11.98
C SER A 22 -17.65 23.01 10.45
N LEU A 23 -16.73 23.66 9.71
CA LEU A 23 -16.62 23.58 8.25
C LEU A 23 -15.80 22.37 7.76
N LEU A 24 -14.98 21.76 8.62
CA LEU A 24 -14.31 20.47 8.32
C LEU A 24 -15.24 19.28 8.57
N HIS A 25 -16.40 19.50 9.18
CA HIS A 25 -17.50 18.55 9.11
C HIS A 25 -18.16 18.70 7.74
N PRO A 26 -18.06 17.71 6.83
CA PRO A 26 -18.99 17.64 5.72
C PRO A 26 -20.38 17.62 6.35
N ARG A 27 -21.28 18.48 5.89
CA ARG A 27 -22.66 18.60 6.38
C ARG A 27 -23.25 17.20 6.60
N GLY A 28 -23.34 16.76 7.87
CA GLY A 28 -23.95 15.49 8.26
C GLY A 28 -23.14 14.54 9.16
N LEU A 29 -21.87 14.78 9.49
CA LEU A 29 -21.12 13.88 10.38
C LEU A 29 -21.03 14.42 11.82
N HIS A 30 -22.06 14.18 12.63
CA HIS A 30 -21.88 14.08 14.08
C HIS A 30 -21.13 12.77 14.37
N GLY A 31 -19.80 12.82 14.44
CA GLY A 31 -18.97 11.66 14.72
C GLY A 31 -17.48 11.98 14.68
N VAL A 32 -16.75 11.55 15.71
CA VAL A 32 -15.29 11.65 15.84
C VAL A 32 -14.62 11.08 14.59
N THR A 33 -13.69 11.83 13.97
CA THR A 33 -12.84 11.32 12.88
C THR A 33 -12.09 10.09 13.40
N PRO A 34 -12.25 8.89 12.82
CA PRO A 34 -11.60 7.70 13.35
C PRO A 34 -10.09 7.81 13.20
N ALA A 35 -9.34 7.45 14.25
CA ALA A 35 -7.89 7.24 14.20
C ALA A 35 -7.49 6.29 13.05
N SER A 36 -6.26 6.38 12.57
CA SER A 36 -5.71 5.34 11.70
C SER A 36 -5.61 4.04 12.50
N TRP A 37 -6.49 3.09 12.19
CA TRP A 37 -6.48 1.75 12.78
C TRP A 37 -5.21 0.96 12.41
N TRP A 38 -4.40 1.47 11.48
CA TRP A 38 -3.24 0.78 10.90
C TRP A 38 -2.16 0.40 11.91
N MET A 39 -1.97 1.19 12.98
CA MET A 39 -1.00 0.89 14.05
C MET A 39 -1.67 0.54 15.39
N GLY A 40 -3.00 0.49 15.45
CA GLY A 40 -3.75 0.21 16.69
C GLY A 40 -3.66 1.28 17.77
N VAL A 41 -3.00 2.42 17.48
CA VAL A 41 -2.87 3.57 18.39
C VAL A 41 -3.98 4.56 18.06
N ARG A 42 -4.73 5.02 19.08
CA ARG A 42 -5.76 6.04 18.89
C ARG A 42 -5.12 7.42 18.86
N TRP A 43 -5.02 8.02 17.68
CA TRP A 43 -4.99 9.47 17.56
C TRP A 43 -6.43 9.97 17.60
N THR A 44 -6.77 10.78 18.60
CA THR A 44 -8.11 11.36 18.65
C THR A 44 -8.19 12.49 17.64
N ALA A 45 -9.38 12.78 17.09
CA ALA A 45 -9.56 13.95 16.22
C ALA A 45 -9.02 15.25 16.85
N THR A 46 -9.07 15.35 18.18
CA THR A 46 -8.44 16.43 18.97
C THR A 46 -6.93 16.55 18.78
N ASP A 47 -6.20 15.44 18.63
CA ASP A 47 -4.74 15.45 18.45
C ASP A 47 -4.36 15.96 17.05
N ASP A 48 -5.07 15.52 16.02
CA ASP A 48 -4.89 15.99 14.63
C ASP A 48 -5.25 17.48 14.47
N LEU A 49 -6.30 17.93 15.16
CA LEU A 49 -6.72 19.33 15.18
C LEU A 49 -5.72 20.21 15.93
N ASN A 50 -5.13 19.72 17.02
CA ASN A 50 -4.06 20.40 17.74
C ASN A 50 -2.79 20.51 16.88
N LEU A 51 -2.46 19.50 16.08
CA LEU A 51 -1.34 19.56 15.13
C LEU A 51 -1.55 20.69 14.10
N ILE A 52 -2.73 20.78 13.50
CA ILE A 52 -3.06 21.85 12.55
C ILE A 52 -3.09 23.22 13.24
N ALA A 53 -3.64 23.31 14.46
CA ALA A 53 -3.70 24.58 15.20
C ALA A 53 -2.32 25.08 15.65
N ASN A 54 -1.40 24.16 15.96
CA ASN A 54 -0.01 24.48 16.30
C ASN A 54 0.82 24.85 15.06
N PHE A 55 0.43 24.37 13.88
CA PHE A 55 1.02 24.75 12.61
C PHE A 55 0.45 26.12 12.18
N ASN A 56 1.18 27.20 12.50
CA ASN A 56 0.79 28.62 12.31
C ASN A 56 0.62 29.06 10.82
N VAL A 57 -0.07 28.27 9.99
CA VAL A 57 -0.28 28.53 8.56
C VAL A 57 -1.73 28.94 8.31
N LYS A 58 -1.91 30.04 7.59
CA LYS A 58 -3.24 30.55 7.25
C LYS A 58 -3.75 29.86 5.97
N LEU A 59 -4.64 28.89 6.15
CA LEU A 59 -5.18 28.09 5.04
C LEU A 59 -6.22 28.85 4.22
N ASN A 60 -6.09 28.78 2.90
CA ASN A 60 -7.11 29.21 1.94
C ASN A 60 -8.23 28.16 1.80
N ALA A 61 -9.28 28.46 1.03
CA ALA A 61 -10.42 27.55 0.89
C ALA A 61 -10.03 26.20 0.23
N LEU A 62 -9.21 26.24 -0.82
CA LEU A 62 -8.73 25.04 -1.51
C LEU A 62 -7.89 24.16 -0.57
N GLU A 63 -7.00 24.75 0.22
CA GLU A 63 -6.17 24.01 1.19
C GLU A 63 -7.00 23.32 2.26
N LYS A 64 -8.08 23.97 2.72
CA LYS A 64 -9.03 23.36 3.65
C LYS A 64 -9.73 22.17 3.03
N ASP A 65 -10.13 22.26 1.76
CA ASP A 65 -10.76 21.15 1.03
C ASP A 65 -9.79 19.98 0.82
N LEU A 66 -8.53 20.27 0.51
CA LEU A 66 -7.47 19.26 0.39
C LEU A 66 -7.20 18.56 1.73
N ILE A 67 -7.17 19.29 2.85
CA ILE A 67 -7.06 18.67 4.17
C ILE A 67 -8.32 17.86 4.48
N ALA A 68 -9.51 18.39 4.24
CA ALA A 68 -10.76 17.67 4.46
C ALA A 68 -10.83 16.35 3.68
N ASN A 69 -10.26 16.32 2.46
CA ASN A 69 -10.19 15.10 1.66
C ASN A 69 -9.41 13.97 2.37
N ILE A 70 -8.29 14.27 3.03
CA ILE A 70 -7.48 13.30 3.78
C ILE A 70 -8.34 12.59 4.85
N PHE A 71 -9.16 13.36 5.56
CA PHE A 71 -9.99 12.87 6.67
C PHE A 71 -11.37 12.39 6.26
N SER A 72 -11.74 12.55 4.98
CA SER A 72 -13.05 12.12 4.48
C SER A 72 -13.21 10.60 4.53
N ASN A 73 -14.44 10.14 4.79
CA ASN A 73 -14.74 8.71 4.74
C ASN A 73 -14.49 8.17 3.32
N GLY A 74 -13.78 7.04 3.23
CA GLY A 74 -13.41 6.42 1.95
C GLY A 74 -12.30 7.14 1.17
N SER A 75 -11.55 8.06 1.79
CA SER A 75 -10.46 8.85 1.16
C SER A 75 -9.32 8.05 0.54
N GLN A 76 -9.27 6.75 0.79
CA GLN A 76 -8.16 5.87 0.47
C GLN A 76 -6.79 6.39 1.00
N GLN A 77 -6.85 7.26 2.02
CA GLN A 77 -5.71 7.90 2.69
C GLN A 77 -5.77 7.65 4.20
N GLN A 78 -6.51 6.65 4.64
CA GLN A 78 -6.57 6.23 6.05
C GLN A 78 -5.36 5.41 6.51
N PRO A 79 -4.74 4.56 5.66
CA PRO A 79 -3.54 3.81 6.02
C PRO A 79 -2.42 4.72 6.53
N LEU A 80 -1.97 4.44 7.75
CA LEU A 80 -0.88 5.14 8.43
C LEU A 80 -1.02 6.67 8.53
N ARG A 81 -2.24 7.20 8.35
CA ARG A 81 -2.54 8.64 8.28
C ARG A 81 -1.90 9.44 9.40
N ASP A 82 -2.08 8.97 10.62
CA ASP A 82 -1.66 9.73 11.79
C ASP A 82 -0.13 9.92 11.83
N ALA A 83 0.65 8.99 11.29
CA ALA A 83 2.10 9.14 11.22
C ALA A 83 2.52 10.14 10.13
N TRP A 84 2.09 9.93 8.89
CA TRP A 84 2.56 10.75 7.77
C TRP A 84 1.94 12.16 7.78
N PHE A 85 0.72 12.31 8.29
CA PHE A 85 0.09 13.63 8.43
C PHE A 85 0.79 14.44 9.51
N SER A 86 1.12 13.81 10.65
CA SER A 86 1.92 14.46 11.70
C SER A 86 3.24 14.98 11.16
N ILE A 87 3.95 14.19 10.35
CA ILE A 87 5.19 14.62 9.70
C ILE A 87 4.96 15.78 8.73
N GLY A 88 3.87 15.71 7.95
CA GLY A 88 3.45 16.80 7.08
C GLY A 88 3.22 18.13 7.80
N MET A 89 2.83 18.11 9.08
CA MET A 89 2.60 19.32 9.89
C MET A 89 3.85 19.78 10.64
N THR A 90 5.00 19.12 10.50
CA THR A 90 6.22 19.58 11.19
C THR A 90 6.93 20.70 10.44
N ASP A 91 6.60 20.89 9.16
CA ASP A 91 7.44 21.63 8.24
C ASP A 91 6.69 22.14 6.99
N GLU A 92 7.05 23.33 6.51
CA GLU A 92 6.40 23.93 5.32
C GLU A 92 6.57 23.10 4.05
N ALA A 93 7.76 22.56 3.78
CA ALA A 93 8.01 21.75 2.59
C ALA A 93 7.23 20.43 2.66
N ALA A 94 7.18 19.81 3.85
CA ALA A 94 6.38 18.62 4.09
C ALA A 94 4.87 18.90 3.94
N PHE A 95 4.42 20.06 4.41
CA PHE A 95 3.03 20.48 4.27
C PHE A 95 2.62 20.67 2.82
N MET A 96 3.48 21.31 2.01
CA MET A 96 3.26 21.43 0.56
C MET A 96 3.18 20.05 -0.10
N ALA A 97 4.01 19.08 0.31
CA ALA A 97 3.93 17.71 -0.19
C ALA A 97 2.60 17.02 0.20
N VAL A 98 2.09 17.24 1.42
CA VAL A 98 0.76 16.73 1.85
C VAL A 98 -0.36 17.28 0.98
N LEU A 99 -0.36 18.59 0.71
CA LEU A 99 -1.38 19.22 -0.15
C LEU A 99 -1.32 18.69 -1.58
N SER A 100 -0.11 18.52 -2.13
CA SER A 100 0.09 17.92 -3.45
C SER A 100 -0.44 16.49 -3.53
N ASN A 101 -0.12 15.64 -2.54
CA ASN A 101 -0.58 14.25 -2.50
C ASN A 101 -2.10 14.17 -2.34
N SER A 102 -2.68 14.99 -1.46
CA SER A 102 -4.14 15.04 -1.32
C SER A 102 -4.84 15.48 -2.61
N ALA A 103 -4.26 16.43 -3.35
CA ALA A 103 -4.78 16.84 -4.66
C ALA A 103 -4.78 15.65 -5.63
N LEU A 104 -3.65 14.93 -5.75
CA LEU A 104 -3.56 13.73 -6.59
C LEU A 104 -4.60 12.66 -6.22
N HIS A 105 -4.84 12.42 -4.92
CA HIS A 105 -5.87 11.47 -4.48
C HIS A 105 -7.29 11.99 -4.73
N MET A 106 -7.53 13.29 -4.59
CA MET A 106 -8.83 13.89 -4.92
C MET A 106 -9.14 13.71 -6.40
N ASP A 107 -8.13 13.89 -7.25
CA ASP A 107 -8.24 13.73 -8.70
C ASP A 107 -8.44 12.26 -9.07
N SER A 108 -7.69 11.32 -8.47
CA SER A 108 -7.87 9.90 -8.75
C SER A 108 -9.30 9.43 -8.45
N ARG A 109 -9.96 9.99 -7.43
CA ARG A 109 -11.38 9.70 -7.12
C ARG A 109 -12.34 10.20 -8.20
N GLN A 110 -12.05 11.35 -8.84
CA GLN A 110 -12.84 11.83 -9.98
C GLN A 110 -12.75 10.86 -11.18
N TYR A 111 -11.69 10.05 -11.26
CA TYR A 111 -11.49 9.00 -12.28
C TYR A 111 -11.68 7.57 -11.74
N GLY A 112 -12.50 7.38 -10.70
CA GLY A 112 -12.87 6.05 -10.20
C GLY A 112 -11.75 5.30 -9.46
N GLY A 113 -10.76 6.02 -8.90
CA GLY A 113 -9.62 5.44 -8.18
C GLY A 113 -8.52 4.88 -9.08
N THR A 114 -8.56 5.19 -10.38
CA THR A 114 -7.54 4.80 -11.35
C THR A 114 -6.44 5.85 -11.50
N LYS A 115 -5.31 5.46 -12.11
CA LYS A 115 -4.18 6.37 -12.38
C LYS A 115 -4.67 7.56 -13.20
N VAL A 116 -4.47 8.78 -12.68
CA VAL A 116 -4.83 10.01 -13.39
C VAL A 116 -3.94 10.13 -14.63
N ALA A 117 -4.54 10.32 -15.81
CA ALA A 117 -3.82 10.39 -17.09
C ALA A 117 -2.92 11.64 -17.25
N GLY A 118 -2.97 12.58 -16.31
CA GLY A 118 -2.13 13.78 -16.28
C GLY A 118 -2.13 14.46 -14.92
N GLU A 119 -1.08 15.21 -14.62
CA GLU A 119 -0.96 15.96 -13.36
C GLU A 119 -1.91 17.16 -13.38
N THR A 120 -2.63 17.39 -12.28
CA THR A 120 -3.46 18.59 -12.18
C THR A 120 -2.63 19.79 -11.79
N THR A 121 -3.04 20.96 -12.29
CA THR A 121 -2.40 22.24 -11.98
C THR A 121 -2.22 22.43 -10.47
N THR A 122 -3.21 22.03 -9.67
CA THR A 122 -3.16 22.12 -8.20
C THR A 122 -2.06 21.25 -7.61
N ALA A 123 -2.00 19.97 -7.99
CA ALA A 123 -0.96 19.06 -7.49
C ALA A 123 0.44 19.55 -7.86
N VAL A 124 0.63 20.03 -9.09
CA VAL A 124 1.92 20.55 -9.60
C VAL A 124 2.36 21.81 -8.86
N ILE A 125 1.45 22.74 -8.55
CA ILE A 125 1.77 23.96 -7.80
C ILE A 125 2.38 23.60 -6.44
N TYR A 126 1.69 22.75 -5.67
CA TYR A 126 2.16 22.36 -4.35
C TYR A 126 3.41 21.48 -4.39
N GLN A 127 3.52 20.59 -5.39
CA GLN A 127 4.73 19.79 -5.61
C GLN A 127 5.95 20.69 -5.90
N THR A 128 5.79 21.66 -6.80
CA THR A 128 6.85 22.59 -7.17
C THR A 128 7.31 23.43 -5.97
N ALA A 129 6.35 23.88 -5.15
CA ALA A 129 6.66 24.58 -3.91
C ALA A 129 7.45 23.70 -2.92
N ALA A 130 7.02 22.44 -2.72
CA ALA A 130 7.73 21.49 -1.87
C ALA A 130 9.17 21.26 -2.35
N VAL A 131 9.38 21.03 -3.65
CA VAL A 131 10.70 20.83 -4.24
C VAL A 131 11.58 22.07 -4.09
N ALA A 132 11.03 23.28 -4.31
CA ALA A 132 11.78 24.52 -4.15
C ALA A 132 12.27 24.71 -2.70
N LEU A 133 11.39 24.50 -1.72
CA LEU A 133 11.73 24.60 -0.30
C LEU A 133 12.73 23.53 0.15
N VAL A 134 12.61 22.29 -0.33
CA VAL A 134 13.60 21.24 -0.09
C VAL A 134 14.95 21.65 -0.67
N ASN A 135 15.00 22.11 -1.92
CA ASN A 135 16.25 22.51 -2.56
C ASN A 135 16.94 23.66 -1.83
N GLU A 136 16.18 24.67 -1.36
CA GLU A 136 16.72 25.77 -0.56
C GLU A 136 17.43 25.23 0.69
N ARG A 137 16.80 24.30 1.41
CA ARG A 137 17.38 23.72 2.64
C ARG A 137 18.57 22.82 2.37
N LEU A 138 18.54 22.08 1.27
CA LEU A 138 19.68 21.27 0.85
C LEU A 138 20.94 22.12 0.59
N THR A 139 20.80 23.42 0.30
CA THR A 139 21.97 24.31 0.14
C THR A 139 22.69 24.63 1.45
N THR A 140 21.99 24.50 2.58
CA THR A 140 22.52 24.84 3.91
C THR A 140 22.76 23.62 4.79
N ILE A 141 22.21 22.46 4.43
CA ILE A 141 22.23 21.27 5.28
C ILE A 141 23.63 20.63 5.41
N THR A 142 24.01 20.32 6.64
CA THR A 142 25.30 19.74 7.02
C THR A 142 25.14 18.68 8.10
N GLN A 143 26.21 17.96 8.42
CA GLN A 143 26.22 17.00 9.53
C GLN A 143 26.12 17.66 10.92
N GLN A 144 26.36 18.97 11.01
CA GLN A 144 26.26 19.73 12.27
C GLN A 144 24.87 20.32 12.50
N ASP A 145 23.92 20.16 11.58
CA ASP A 145 22.55 20.64 11.76
C ASP A 145 21.83 19.93 12.91
N SER A 146 20.82 20.62 13.44
CA SER A 146 19.98 20.03 14.47
C SER A 146 19.24 18.80 13.93
N ILE A 147 18.97 17.86 14.84
CA ILE A 147 18.23 16.63 14.54
C ILE A 147 16.87 16.96 13.93
N GLU A 148 16.21 18.00 14.45
CA GLU A 148 14.89 18.45 14.02
C GLU A 148 14.89 18.97 12.58
N ASN A 149 15.93 19.70 12.18
CA ASN A 149 16.07 20.20 10.81
C ASN A 149 16.26 19.04 9.81
N LEU A 150 17.10 18.07 10.15
CA LEU A 150 17.30 16.87 9.32
C LEU A 150 16.01 16.04 9.21
N ASP A 151 15.32 15.80 10.33
CA ASP A 151 14.05 15.07 10.37
C ASP A 151 12.98 15.76 9.51
N ALA A 152 12.89 17.09 9.56
CA ALA A 152 11.94 17.88 8.76
C ALA A 152 12.19 17.73 7.25
N VAL A 153 13.46 17.80 6.81
CA VAL A 153 13.81 17.63 5.38
C VAL A 153 13.58 16.19 4.94
N ILE A 154 13.90 15.18 5.76
CA ILE A 154 13.58 13.78 5.47
C ILE A 154 12.06 13.59 5.33
N GLY A 155 11.28 14.21 6.20
CA GLY A 155 9.82 14.19 6.15
C GLY A 155 9.27 14.78 4.85
N ALA A 156 9.78 15.93 4.43
CA ALA A 156 9.40 16.57 3.17
C ALA A 156 9.74 15.70 1.96
N VAL A 157 10.96 15.14 1.92
CA VAL A 157 11.37 14.23 0.83
C VAL A 157 10.53 12.95 0.83
N SER A 158 10.15 12.42 2.00
CA SER A 158 9.25 11.25 2.09
C SER A 158 7.89 11.54 1.44
N GLY A 159 7.36 12.76 1.61
CA GLY A 159 6.15 13.22 0.92
C GLY A 159 6.31 13.26 -0.60
N LEU A 160 7.48 13.67 -1.10
CA LEU A 160 7.83 13.66 -2.54
C LEU A 160 8.02 12.24 -3.10
N VAL A 161 8.54 11.30 -2.31
CA VAL A 161 8.60 9.87 -2.68
C VAL A 161 7.18 9.33 -2.88
N CYS A 162 6.27 9.60 -1.93
CA CYS A 162 4.85 9.23 -2.05
C CYS A 162 4.18 9.90 -3.27
N ASN A 163 4.49 11.17 -3.53
CA ASN A 163 3.99 11.88 -4.70
C ASN A 163 4.35 11.16 -6.02
N ALA A 164 5.61 10.79 -6.17
CA ALA A 164 6.09 10.07 -7.35
C ALA A 164 5.48 8.66 -7.45
N ASP A 165 5.21 8.01 -6.32
CA ASP A 165 4.51 6.72 -6.25
C ASP A 165 3.06 6.84 -6.76
N ILE A 166 2.31 7.84 -6.29
CA ILE A 166 0.92 8.10 -6.74
C ILE A 166 0.87 8.39 -8.25
N ARG A 167 1.86 9.12 -8.78
CA ARG A 167 2.01 9.38 -10.22
C ARG A 167 2.51 8.17 -11.01
N GLY A 168 3.02 7.14 -10.34
CA GLY A 168 3.69 6.00 -10.96
C GLY A 168 4.91 6.40 -11.79
N SER A 169 5.67 7.41 -11.33
CA SER A 169 6.89 7.90 -11.97
C SER A 169 8.11 7.21 -11.36
N TRP A 170 8.63 6.18 -12.04
CA TRP A 170 9.82 5.46 -11.56
C TRP A 170 11.04 6.36 -11.40
N LEU A 171 11.27 7.26 -12.37
CA LEU A 171 12.43 8.14 -12.37
C LEU A 171 12.42 9.09 -11.17
N ASP A 172 11.28 9.75 -10.92
CA ASP A 172 11.14 10.67 -9.79
C ASP A 172 11.20 9.92 -8.46
N TRP A 173 10.51 8.77 -8.39
CA TRP A 173 10.50 7.94 -7.19
C TRP A 173 11.92 7.50 -6.82
N HIS A 174 12.67 7.02 -7.80
CA HIS A 174 14.06 6.61 -7.61
C HIS A 174 14.95 7.77 -7.17
N THR A 175 14.80 8.93 -7.82
CA THR A 175 15.57 10.15 -7.49
C THR A 175 15.29 10.60 -6.06
N HIS A 176 14.01 10.71 -5.68
CA HIS A 176 13.63 11.12 -4.33
C HIS A 176 14.03 10.09 -3.28
N LEU A 177 13.91 8.79 -3.54
CA LEU A 177 14.36 7.73 -2.64
C LEU A 177 15.88 7.78 -2.41
N GLN A 178 16.66 8.01 -3.47
CA GLN A 178 18.11 8.17 -3.35
C GLN A 178 18.47 9.39 -2.49
N GLY A 179 17.81 10.53 -2.72
CA GLY A 179 17.98 11.73 -1.89
C GLY A 179 17.62 11.47 -0.42
N MET A 180 16.49 10.80 -0.18
CA MET A 180 16.06 10.39 1.16
C MET A 180 17.10 9.50 1.85
N ASN A 181 17.68 8.54 1.14
CA ASN A 181 18.73 7.66 1.66
C ASN A 181 20.01 8.42 2.02
N GLN A 182 20.39 9.42 1.23
CA GLN A 182 21.54 10.28 1.57
C GLN A 182 21.27 11.09 2.85
N LEU A 183 20.08 11.67 2.98
CA LEU A 183 19.68 12.40 4.19
C LEU A 183 19.62 11.50 5.43
N ILE A 184 19.10 10.27 5.30
CA ILE A 184 19.08 9.29 6.40
C ILE A 184 20.50 8.90 6.82
N LYS A 185 21.43 8.75 5.86
CA LYS A 185 22.85 8.52 6.17
C LYS A 185 23.47 9.71 6.91
N LEU A 186 23.19 10.94 6.49
CA LEU A 186 23.62 12.15 7.19
C LEU A 186 23.06 12.22 8.61
N ARG A 187 21.81 11.78 8.80
CA ARG A 187 21.15 11.67 10.11
C ARG A 187 21.73 10.57 11.03
N GLY A 188 22.69 9.79 10.53
CA GLY A 188 23.40 8.74 11.26
C GLY A 188 22.83 7.34 11.07
N GLY A 189 21.99 7.13 10.05
CA GLY A 189 21.38 5.84 9.72
C GLY A 189 19.91 5.72 10.14
N ILE A 190 19.24 4.71 9.59
CA ILE A 190 17.78 4.52 9.75
C ILE A 190 17.36 4.35 11.23
N ASP A 191 18.19 3.71 12.05
CA ASP A 191 17.92 3.49 13.48
C ASP A 191 17.89 4.80 14.28
N LYS A 192 18.53 5.86 13.76
CA LYS A 192 18.50 7.18 14.41
C LYS A 192 17.17 7.89 14.24
N LEU A 193 16.31 7.43 13.33
CA LEU A 193 14.93 7.89 13.22
C LEU A 193 14.00 7.23 14.26
N SER A 194 14.43 6.18 14.97
CA SER A 194 13.58 5.51 15.97
C SER A 194 13.18 6.40 17.15
N GLY A 195 13.90 7.51 17.39
CA GLY A 195 13.47 8.56 18.33
C GLY A 195 12.26 9.38 17.84
N ASN A 196 11.95 9.31 16.55
CA ASN A 196 10.80 9.92 15.90
C ASN A 196 9.97 8.84 15.19
N THR A 197 9.11 8.16 15.95
CA THR A 197 8.32 7.01 15.47
C THR A 197 7.48 7.34 14.23
N ASN A 198 6.89 8.54 14.16
CA ASN A 198 6.06 8.95 13.03
C ASN A 198 6.89 9.08 11.75
N LEU A 199 8.09 9.65 11.84
CA LEU A 199 9.00 9.76 10.70
C LEU A 199 9.48 8.39 10.26
N ARG A 200 9.87 7.54 11.21
CA ARG A 200 10.34 6.18 10.92
C ARG A 200 9.27 5.33 10.23
N LEU A 201 8.02 5.42 10.68
CA LEU A 201 6.88 4.75 10.05
C LEU A 201 6.61 5.30 8.64
N THR A 202 6.61 6.64 8.49
CA THR A 202 6.40 7.31 7.19
C THR A 202 7.45 6.91 6.16
N VAL A 203 8.74 6.92 6.53
CA VAL A 203 9.84 6.49 5.66
C VAL A 203 9.66 5.04 5.20
N SER A 204 9.28 4.15 6.13
CA SER A 204 9.06 2.73 5.81
C SER A 204 7.89 2.54 4.87
N TRP A 205 6.81 3.30 5.07
CA TRP A 205 5.61 3.25 4.25
C TRP A 205 5.88 3.64 2.80
N VAL A 206 6.47 4.81 2.57
CA VAL A 206 6.71 5.33 1.22
C VAL A 206 7.75 4.51 0.45
N GLU A 207 8.71 3.89 1.16
CA GLU A 207 9.63 2.95 0.55
C GLU A 207 8.90 1.67 0.11
N ILE A 208 8.11 1.06 0.99
CA ILE A 208 7.49 -0.24 0.71
C ILE A 208 6.42 -0.12 -0.37
N GLN A 209 5.68 0.99 -0.42
CA GLN A 209 4.73 1.24 -1.52
C GLN A 209 5.42 1.21 -2.88
N GLY A 210 6.48 1.99 -3.06
CA GLY A 210 7.21 1.98 -4.34
C GLY A 210 7.98 0.68 -4.57
N ALA A 211 8.50 0.05 -3.52
CA ALA A 211 9.16 -1.24 -3.63
C ALA A 211 8.20 -2.34 -4.11
N LEU A 212 6.94 -2.30 -3.67
CA LEU A 212 5.87 -3.16 -4.16
C LEU A 212 5.53 -2.86 -5.62
N MET A 213 5.33 -1.59 -5.98
CA MET A 213 5.01 -1.16 -7.36
C MET A 213 6.02 -1.71 -8.38
N PHE A 214 7.31 -1.66 -8.05
CA PHE A 214 8.38 -2.08 -8.97
C PHE A 214 8.89 -3.51 -8.72
N ASP A 215 8.36 -4.19 -7.70
CA ASP A 215 8.86 -5.47 -7.18
C ASP A 215 10.40 -5.45 -7.04
N ILE A 216 10.87 -4.63 -6.12
CA ILE A 216 12.28 -4.51 -5.74
C ILE A 216 12.44 -4.75 -4.23
N SER A 217 13.64 -5.18 -3.81
CA SER A 217 13.91 -5.36 -2.39
C SER A 217 13.95 -4.00 -1.68
N PRO A 218 13.24 -3.81 -0.56
CA PRO A 218 13.39 -2.65 0.31
C PRO A 218 14.84 -2.50 0.79
N ILE A 219 15.28 -1.26 1.00
CA ILE A 219 16.59 -0.89 1.54
C ILE A 219 16.53 -1.01 3.07
N TYR A 220 15.50 -0.47 3.71
CA TYR A 220 15.42 -0.41 5.17
C TYR A 220 14.81 -1.66 5.80
N PRO A 221 15.22 -2.02 7.03
CA PRO A 221 14.44 -2.93 7.87
C PRO A 221 13.12 -2.24 8.26
N LEU A 222 12.12 -3.02 8.69
CA LEU A 222 10.93 -2.47 9.32
C LEU A 222 11.23 -1.98 10.74
N PRO A 223 10.46 -1.02 11.27
CA PRO A 223 10.60 -0.58 12.66
C PRO A 223 9.97 -1.58 13.63
N ASP A 224 10.46 -1.61 14.87
CA ASP A 224 10.05 -2.56 15.90
C ASP A 224 8.53 -2.59 16.13
N GLN A 225 7.85 -1.45 15.96
CA GLN A 225 6.41 -1.30 16.11
C GLN A 225 5.60 -2.08 15.05
N CYS A 226 6.22 -2.48 13.93
CA CYS A 226 5.59 -3.33 12.93
C CYS A 226 5.69 -4.82 13.29
N TYR A 227 6.57 -5.20 14.21
CA TYR A 227 6.69 -6.57 14.68
C TYR A 227 5.78 -6.81 15.88
N TYR A 228 5.16 -7.99 15.92
CA TYR A 228 4.25 -8.34 16.99
C TYR A 228 4.99 -8.56 18.32
N PRO A 229 4.46 -8.05 19.45
CA PRO A 229 5.09 -8.23 20.76
C PRO A 229 5.29 -9.68 21.21
N ASN A 230 4.59 -10.64 20.60
CA ASN A 230 4.51 -12.01 21.13
C ASN A 230 4.90 -13.15 20.17
N GLY A 231 5.46 -12.88 18.99
CA GLY A 231 6.24 -13.83 18.17
C GLY A 231 5.68 -15.26 17.99
N LYS A 232 4.38 -15.49 18.23
CA LYS A 232 3.74 -16.79 18.14
C LYS A 232 2.62 -16.64 17.11
N PRO A 233 2.66 -17.43 16.02
CA PRO A 233 1.53 -17.57 15.13
C PRO A 233 0.29 -17.86 15.97
N LEU A 234 -0.76 -17.07 15.78
CA LEU A 234 -2.06 -17.38 16.37
C LEU A 234 -2.46 -18.78 15.91
N GLY A 235 -2.85 -19.61 16.88
CA GLY A 235 -3.05 -21.04 16.69
C GLY A 235 -3.83 -21.34 15.41
N VAL A 236 -3.18 -22.13 14.56
CA VAL A 236 -3.74 -22.79 13.37
C VAL A 236 -5.12 -23.34 13.72
N ARG A 237 -6.17 -22.90 13.02
CA ARG A 237 -7.44 -23.64 12.95
C ARG A 237 -7.50 -24.41 11.64
N ASP A 238 -8.01 -25.64 11.78
CA ASP A 238 -8.11 -26.76 10.84
C ASP A 238 -6.93 -26.94 9.89
N ALA A 239 -5.91 -27.59 10.47
CA ALA A 239 -4.67 -28.04 9.87
C ALA A 239 -4.81 -28.90 8.59
N GLN A 240 -5.99 -29.20 8.05
CA GLN A 240 -6.10 -30.12 6.92
C GLN A 240 -5.56 -29.51 5.62
N ASP A 241 -5.90 -28.25 5.30
CA ASP A 241 -5.47 -27.59 4.05
C ASP A 241 -4.04 -27.00 4.15
N MET A 242 -3.60 -26.57 5.34
CA MET A 242 -2.24 -26.05 5.56
C MET A 242 -1.20 -27.18 5.70
N VAL A 243 -1.54 -28.29 6.35
CA VAL A 243 -0.73 -29.51 6.29
C VAL A 243 -0.63 -30.01 4.85
N SER A 244 -1.65 -29.75 4.01
CA SER A 244 -1.62 -30.07 2.58
C SER A 244 -0.61 -29.23 1.79
N MET A 245 -0.55 -27.90 1.95
CA MET A 245 0.40 -27.06 1.20
C MET A 245 1.86 -27.37 1.54
N ARG A 246 2.20 -27.45 2.83
CA ARG A 246 3.57 -27.77 3.26
C ARG A 246 3.96 -29.19 2.84
N ALA A 247 3.03 -30.15 2.89
CA ALA A 247 3.27 -31.50 2.39
C ALA A 247 3.45 -31.53 0.86
N ALA A 248 2.64 -30.78 0.12
CA ALA A 248 2.75 -30.63 -1.33
C ALA A 248 4.10 -30.02 -1.71
N TRP A 249 4.50 -28.92 -1.04
CA TRP A 249 5.81 -28.28 -1.23
C TRP A 249 6.96 -29.26 -1.03
N LYS A 250 6.99 -29.97 0.10
CA LYS A 250 8.03 -30.98 0.39
C LYS A 250 8.01 -32.17 -0.57
N SER A 251 6.85 -32.50 -1.15
CA SER A 251 6.74 -33.59 -2.12
C SER A 251 7.29 -33.23 -3.50
N VAL A 252 7.17 -31.95 -3.89
CA VAL A 252 7.71 -31.44 -5.16
C VAL A 252 9.19 -31.10 -5.02
N PHE A 253 9.61 -30.60 -3.85
CA PHE A 253 10.96 -30.13 -3.57
C PHE A 253 11.60 -30.96 -2.45
N VAL A 254 12.12 -32.13 -2.83
CA VAL A 254 12.69 -33.11 -1.89
C VAL A 254 14.10 -32.73 -1.43
N ARG A 255 14.87 -32.02 -2.26
CA ARG A 255 16.28 -31.70 -2.01
C ARG A 255 16.49 -30.26 -1.54
N GLU A 256 15.48 -29.41 -1.75
CA GLU A 256 15.51 -27.99 -1.47
C GLU A 256 14.82 -27.71 -0.12
N ASN A 257 15.56 -27.07 0.79
CA ASN A 257 15.10 -26.81 2.16
C ASN A 257 14.67 -25.35 2.40
N ASP A 258 14.65 -24.50 1.37
CA ASP A 258 14.20 -23.12 1.57
C ASP A 258 12.67 -23.09 1.72
N THR A 259 12.23 -22.86 2.96
CA THR A 259 10.83 -22.71 3.35
C THR A 259 10.42 -21.27 3.63
N ARG A 260 11.31 -20.29 3.42
CA ARG A 260 11.05 -18.91 3.86
C ARG A 260 9.78 -18.31 3.29
N TRP A 261 9.52 -18.53 1.99
CA TRP A 261 8.26 -18.10 1.37
C TRP A 261 7.06 -18.81 1.99
N LEU A 262 7.17 -20.13 2.22
CA LEU A 262 6.10 -20.92 2.80
C LEU A 262 5.78 -20.44 4.22
N ASP A 263 6.79 -20.12 5.03
CA ASP A 263 6.60 -19.61 6.38
C ASP A 263 5.83 -18.27 6.37
N ILE A 264 6.15 -17.36 5.44
CA ILE A 264 5.40 -16.10 5.25
C ILE A 264 3.98 -16.37 4.73
N PHE A 265 3.82 -17.28 3.77
CA PHE A 265 2.51 -17.63 3.21
C PHE A 265 1.56 -18.20 4.27
N GLU A 266 2.07 -19.07 5.16
CA GLU A 266 1.29 -19.62 6.27
C GLU A 266 0.86 -18.53 7.27
N GLU A 267 1.75 -17.56 7.52
CA GLU A 267 1.43 -16.40 8.36
C GLU A 267 0.38 -15.49 7.72
N ILE A 268 0.49 -15.20 6.41
CA ILE A 268 -0.54 -14.46 5.66
C ILE A 268 -1.89 -15.16 5.77
N ASN A 269 -1.95 -16.48 5.64
CA ASN A 269 -3.20 -17.23 5.73
C ASN A 269 -3.84 -17.11 7.11
N ALA A 270 -3.04 -17.26 8.18
CA ALA A 270 -3.54 -17.12 9.56
C ALA A 270 -4.06 -15.69 9.83
N LEU A 271 -3.31 -14.67 9.44
CA LEU A 271 -3.65 -13.27 9.65
C LEU A 271 -4.84 -12.82 8.80
N SER A 272 -4.95 -13.32 7.58
CA SER A 272 -6.06 -13.02 6.68
C SER A 272 -7.35 -13.65 7.17
N HIS A 273 -7.31 -14.92 7.63
CA HIS A 273 -8.47 -15.57 8.22
C HIS A 273 -8.96 -14.81 9.46
N GLN A 274 -8.02 -14.43 10.33
CA GLN A 274 -8.34 -13.59 11.48
C GLN A 274 -8.97 -12.24 11.08
N SER A 275 -8.44 -11.60 10.05
CA SER A 275 -8.88 -10.27 9.60
C SER A 275 -10.23 -10.27 8.87
N PHE A 276 -10.57 -11.36 8.17
CA PHE A 276 -11.66 -11.35 7.19
C PHE A 276 -12.78 -12.37 7.45
N GLU A 277 -12.55 -13.46 8.21
CA GLU A 277 -13.58 -14.46 8.50
C GLU A 277 -14.20 -14.33 9.90
N SER A 278 -13.49 -13.76 10.87
CA SER A 278 -14.00 -13.65 12.23
C SER A 278 -15.13 -12.61 12.31
N PRO A 279 -16.35 -12.96 12.74
CA PRO A 279 -17.41 -12.01 13.03
C PRO A 279 -17.08 -11.29 14.33
N ILE A 280 -16.20 -10.30 14.29
CA ILE A 280 -16.11 -9.31 15.37
C ILE A 280 -17.46 -8.57 15.35
N PRO A 281 -18.22 -8.52 16.46
CA PRO A 281 -19.56 -7.97 16.48
C PRO A 281 -19.59 -6.58 15.85
N ILE A 282 -20.33 -6.46 14.75
CA ILE A 282 -20.60 -5.21 14.05
C ILE A 282 -21.65 -4.44 14.89
N ALA A 283 -21.24 -3.99 16.07
CA ALA A 283 -22.00 -3.12 16.95
C ALA A 283 -21.01 -2.25 17.73
N GLY A 284 -20.57 -1.17 17.11
CA GLY A 284 -19.62 -0.20 17.68
C GLY A 284 -18.17 -0.62 17.47
N ARG A 285 -17.53 -0.05 16.44
CA ARG A 285 -16.09 -0.19 16.14
C ARG A 285 -15.23 0.47 17.23
N ILE A 286 -15.23 -0.08 18.45
CA ILE A 286 -14.37 0.31 19.58
C ILE A 286 -14.19 -0.90 20.50
N GLN A 287 -13.49 -1.95 20.07
CA GLN A 287 -12.83 -2.86 21.02
C GLN A 287 -11.54 -3.41 20.44
N LEU A 288 -10.57 -2.49 20.31
CA LEU A 288 -9.19 -2.75 19.93
C LEU A 288 -8.51 -3.60 21.02
N ASP A 289 -8.19 -4.85 20.69
CA ASP A 289 -7.22 -5.64 21.45
C ASP A 289 -5.88 -5.67 20.69
N HIS A 290 -4.79 -5.36 21.40
CA HIS A 290 -3.53 -4.79 20.90
C HIS A 290 -2.72 -5.64 19.89
N GLY A 291 -3.11 -5.62 18.62
CA GLY A 291 -2.31 -6.14 17.49
C GLY A 291 -3.07 -7.07 16.55
N ARG A 292 -4.37 -7.30 16.82
CA ARG A 292 -5.20 -8.31 16.12
C ARG A 292 -6.10 -7.72 15.03
N GLU A 293 -6.10 -6.40 14.88
CA GLU A 293 -7.00 -5.64 13.99
C GLU A 293 -6.28 -4.43 13.36
N THR A 294 -4.98 -4.56 13.04
CA THR A 294 -4.17 -3.45 12.52
C THR A 294 -3.63 -3.77 11.12
N GLY A 295 -3.60 -2.80 10.21
CA GLY A 295 -3.04 -2.98 8.87
C GLY A 295 -1.53 -3.23 8.85
N ALA A 296 -0.84 -2.98 9.97
CA ALA A 296 0.62 -3.15 10.12
C ALA A 296 1.13 -4.53 9.68
N TRP A 297 0.34 -5.59 9.86
CA TRP A 297 0.72 -6.93 9.45
C TRP A 297 0.96 -7.05 7.95
N SER A 298 0.14 -6.37 7.15
CA SER A 298 0.27 -6.39 5.70
C SER A 298 1.60 -5.77 5.27
N LEU A 299 2.07 -4.74 5.99
CA LEU A 299 3.37 -4.11 5.77
C LEU A 299 4.52 -5.10 6.04
N LEU A 300 4.44 -5.85 7.14
CA LEU A 300 5.41 -6.89 7.50
C LEU A 300 5.47 -7.99 6.43
N MET A 301 4.31 -8.49 6.01
CA MET A 301 4.23 -9.57 5.02
C MET A 301 4.74 -9.13 3.65
N ILE A 302 4.37 -7.93 3.18
CA ILE A 302 4.86 -7.39 1.91
C ILE A 302 6.37 -7.16 1.96
N HIS A 303 6.89 -6.58 3.04
CA HIS A 303 8.34 -6.40 3.21
C HIS A 303 9.08 -7.74 3.13
N GLY A 304 8.60 -8.77 3.84
CA GLY A 304 9.16 -10.11 3.81
C GLY A 304 9.14 -10.72 2.41
N LEU A 305 8.01 -10.65 1.70
CA LEU A 305 7.88 -11.14 0.32
C LEU A 305 8.82 -10.42 -0.65
N LEU A 306 9.00 -9.10 -0.52
CA LEU A 306 9.91 -8.35 -1.38
C LEU A 306 11.39 -8.67 -1.10
N ARG A 307 11.73 -9.00 0.14
CA ARG A 307 13.08 -9.45 0.54
C ARG A 307 13.42 -10.86 0.02
N LEU A 308 12.42 -11.66 -0.34
CA LEU A 308 12.60 -13.00 -0.94
C LEU A 308 12.73 -13.00 -2.46
N ARG A 309 12.75 -11.81 -3.09
CA ARG A 309 12.89 -11.69 -4.55
C ARG A 309 14.13 -12.44 -5.05
N LEU A 310 13.94 -13.29 -6.06
CA LEU A 310 15.03 -13.99 -6.74
C LEU A 310 15.60 -13.14 -7.89
N ASP A 311 16.90 -13.27 -8.14
CA ASP A 311 17.55 -12.67 -9.32
C ASP A 311 17.05 -13.40 -10.58
N PRO A 312 16.63 -12.70 -11.64
CA PRO A 312 16.28 -13.31 -12.92
C PRO A 312 17.33 -14.30 -13.45
N GLN A 313 18.62 -14.09 -13.15
CA GLN A 313 19.72 -14.95 -13.59
C GLN A 313 19.68 -16.36 -13.00
N ILE A 314 19.05 -16.55 -11.83
CA ILE A 314 18.97 -17.86 -11.16
C ILE A 314 17.66 -18.61 -11.45
N LEU A 315 16.76 -18.07 -12.28
CA LEU A 315 15.45 -18.66 -12.61
C LEU A 315 15.50 -19.79 -13.67
N LEU A 316 16.68 -20.33 -13.98
CA LEU A 316 16.81 -21.44 -14.95
C LEU A 316 16.26 -22.78 -14.43
N PRO A 317 16.45 -23.17 -13.15
CA PRO A 317 15.82 -24.35 -12.56
C PRO A 317 14.32 -24.17 -12.31
N LYS A 318 13.54 -25.23 -12.54
CA LYS A 318 12.07 -25.25 -12.32
C LYS A 318 11.70 -24.86 -10.87
N TYR A 319 12.49 -25.30 -9.89
CA TYR A 319 12.30 -24.95 -8.48
C TYR A 319 12.24 -23.43 -8.24
N PHE A 320 13.25 -22.69 -8.71
CA PHE A 320 13.32 -21.24 -8.50
C PHE A 320 12.22 -20.49 -9.25
N ARG A 321 11.80 -20.98 -10.43
CA ARG A 321 10.63 -20.41 -11.13
C ARG A 321 9.33 -20.59 -10.35
N ILE A 322 9.09 -21.79 -9.82
CA ILE A 322 7.90 -22.05 -9.01
C ILE A 322 7.92 -21.18 -7.75
N GLN A 323 9.05 -21.13 -7.04
CA GLN A 323 9.20 -20.28 -5.85
C GLN A 323 8.92 -18.80 -6.16
N GLU A 324 9.46 -18.28 -7.26
CA GLU A 324 9.24 -16.89 -7.66
C GLU A 324 7.80 -16.64 -8.11
N ALA A 325 7.17 -17.56 -8.84
CA ALA A 325 5.77 -17.46 -9.22
C ALA A 325 4.85 -17.51 -7.99
N CYS A 326 5.16 -18.35 -6.98
CA CYS A 326 4.48 -18.39 -5.70
C CYS A 326 4.58 -17.05 -4.96
N ARG A 327 5.78 -16.47 -4.89
CA ARG A 327 6.03 -15.16 -4.26
C ARG A 327 5.24 -14.04 -4.96
N LEU A 328 5.28 -13.98 -6.29
CA LEU A 328 4.56 -12.99 -7.09
C LEU A 328 3.04 -13.15 -6.98
N GLY A 329 2.51 -14.38 -7.05
CA GLY A 329 1.09 -14.65 -6.84
C GLY A 329 0.62 -14.24 -5.44
N THR A 330 1.46 -14.44 -4.42
CA THR A 330 1.18 -13.97 -3.05
C THR A 330 1.20 -12.44 -2.97
N LEU A 331 2.10 -11.76 -3.67
CA LEU A 331 2.09 -10.30 -3.75
C LEU A 331 0.84 -9.76 -4.45
N LEU A 332 0.33 -10.42 -5.49
CA LEU A 332 -0.93 -10.04 -6.14
C LEU A 332 -2.13 -10.14 -5.18
N TYR A 333 -2.16 -11.17 -4.34
CA TYR A 333 -3.11 -11.26 -3.23
C TYR A 333 -2.96 -10.07 -2.26
N MET A 334 -1.73 -9.77 -1.83
CA MET A 334 -1.46 -8.66 -0.90
C MET A 334 -1.81 -7.28 -1.47
N VAL A 335 -1.65 -7.08 -2.77
CA VAL A 335 -2.08 -5.87 -3.48
C VAL A 335 -3.59 -5.65 -3.32
N ARG A 336 -4.39 -6.71 -3.44
CA ARG A 336 -5.84 -6.64 -3.19
C ARG A 336 -6.18 -6.37 -1.73
N VAL A 337 -5.46 -6.99 -0.79
CA VAL A 337 -5.61 -6.72 0.64
C VAL A 337 -5.36 -5.23 0.93
N TRP A 338 -4.32 -4.64 0.35
CA TRP A 338 -4.04 -3.21 0.50
C TRP A 338 -5.14 -2.32 -0.07
N ARG A 339 -5.66 -2.63 -1.27
CA ARG A 339 -6.82 -1.90 -1.82
C ARG A 339 -8.06 -2.02 -0.93
N TYR A 340 -8.31 -3.20 -0.38
CA TYR A 340 -9.40 -3.43 0.57
C TYR A 340 -9.23 -2.61 1.85
N PHE A 341 -7.99 -2.49 2.36
CA PHE A 341 -7.67 -1.60 3.48
C PHE A 341 -7.70 -0.11 3.14
N GLY A 342 -8.02 0.23 1.89
CA GLY A 342 -8.11 1.61 1.44
C GLY A 342 -6.77 2.24 1.14
N VAL A 343 -5.76 1.46 0.74
CA VAL A 343 -4.54 2.00 0.11
C VAL A 343 -4.85 2.21 -1.37
N ALA A 344 -4.66 3.42 -1.89
CA ALA A 344 -4.73 3.66 -3.33
C ALA A 344 -3.89 4.90 -3.72
N PRO A 345 -3.25 4.93 -4.90
CA PRO A 345 -3.18 3.83 -5.84
C PRO A 345 -2.28 2.71 -5.31
N VAL A 346 -2.55 1.48 -5.75
CA VAL A 346 -1.62 0.35 -5.63
C VAL A 346 -1.49 -0.21 -7.03
N THR A 347 -0.28 -0.16 -7.57
CA THR A 347 0.07 -0.63 -8.91
C THR A 347 0.67 -2.04 -8.82
N SER A 348 0.49 -2.82 -9.87
CA SER A 348 0.84 -4.25 -9.91
C SER A 348 1.38 -4.70 -11.26
N GLU A 349 1.54 -3.76 -12.20
CA GLU A 349 1.90 -4.03 -13.60
C GLU A 349 3.26 -4.73 -13.69
N ALA A 350 4.23 -4.34 -12.87
CA ALA A 350 5.53 -4.99 -12.83
C ALA A 350 5.45 -6.42 -12.29
N ILE A 351 4.62 -6.66 -11.26
CA ILE A 351 4.40 -7.99 -10.67
C ILE A 351 3.71 -8.91 -11.70
N LEU A 352 2.66 -8.41 -12.35
CA LEU A 352 1.91 -9.10 -13.41
C LEU A 352 2.81 -9.47 -14.58
N ALA A 353 3.59 -8.52 -15.10
CA ALA A 353 4.48 -8.75 -16.23
C ALA A 353 5.56 -9.80 -15.91
N LYS A 354 6.15 -9.74 -14.70
CA LYS A 354 7.12 -10.74 -14.22
C LYS A 354 6.49 -12.11 -14.07
N LEU A 355 5.30 -12.19 -13.47
CA LEU A 355 4.59 -13.46 -13.28
C LEU A 355 4.29 -14.11 -14.64
N GLN A 356 3.75 -13.33 -15.58
CA GLN A 356 3.47 -13.81 -16.93
C GLN A 356 4.75 -14.29 -17.64
N ALA A 357 5.86 -13.55 -17.54
CA ALA A 357 7.12 -13.92 -18.16
C ALA A 357 7.69 -15.24 -17.60
N ILE A 358 7.59 -15.48 -16.30
CA ILE A 358 8.04 -16.72 -15.65
C ILE A 358 7.19 -17.91 -16.09
N LEU A 359 5.89 -17.70 -16.24
CA LEU A 359 4.92 -18.75 -16.55
C LEU A 359 4.73 -18.99 -18.06
N TYR A 360 5.27 -18.13 -18.93
CA TYR A 360 5.04 -18.19 -20.38
C TYR A 360 5.43 -19.52 -21.00
N ASN A 361 6.60 -20.05 -20.63
CA ASN A 361 7.13 -21.33 -21.11
C ASN A 361 7.01 -22.46 -20.07
N ASP A 362 6.18 -22.28 -19.05
CA ASP A 362 5.97 -23.30 -18.05
C ASP A 362 5.16 -24.47 -18.64
N ASP A 363 5.50 -25.70 -18.26
CA ASP A 363 4.81 -26.90 -18.74
C ASP A 363 3.45 -27.13 -18.05
N GLY A 364 3.17 -26.38 -16.98
CA GLY A 364 1.95 -26.50 -16.18
C GLY A 364 1.93 -27.68 -15.23
N ASP A 365 2.93 -28.57 -15.28
CA ASP A 365 3.03 -29.71 -14.37
C ASP A 365 3.74 -29.31 -13.08
N TRP A 366 2.95 -28.84 -12.12
CA TRP A 366 3.43 -28.48 -10.79
C TRP A 366 3.31 -29.64 -9.79
N GLY A 367 3.07 -30.87 -10.28
CA GLY A 367 2.85 -32.04 -9.42
C GLY A 367 1.74 -31.78 -8.39
N ARG A 368 2.05 -31.97 -7.10
CA ARG A 368 1.07 -31.73 -6.02
C ARG A 368 0.74 -30.25 -5.77
N LEU A 369 1.44 -29.31 -6.40
CA LEU A 369 1.20 -27.86 -6.26
C LEU A 369 0.25 -27.29 -7.33
N TRP A 370 -0.36 -28.14 -8.17
CA TRP A 370 -1.20 -27.68 -9.28
C TRP A 370 -2.41 -26.83 -8.86
N THR A 371 -3.01 -27.08 -7.70
CA THR A 371 -4.12 -26.26 -7.18
C THR A 371 -3.64 -24.85 -6.84
N PHE A 372 -2.42 -24.73 -6.34
CA PHE A 372 -1.76 -23.45 -6.09
C PHE A 372 -1.41 -22.75 -7.39
N TYR A 373 -0.94 -23.50 -8.39
CA TYR A 373 -0.69 -22.96 -9.71
C TYR A 373 -1.96 -22.33 -10.32
N LEU A 374 -3.09 -23.04 -10.25
CA LEU A 374 -4.38 -22.52 -10.66
C LEU A 374 -4.75 -21.24 -9.89
N TRP A 375 -4.57 -21.23 -8.57
CA TRP A 375 -4.80 -20.05 -7.74
C TRP A 375 -3.94 -18.84 -8.16
N ILE A 376 -2.66 -19.04 -8.44
CA ILE A 376 -1.76 -17.97 -8.94
C ILE A 376 -2.27 -17.40 -10.26
N LEU A 377 -2.72 -18.25 -11.19
CA LEU A 377 -3.27 -17.79 -12.47
C LEU A 377 -4.54 -16.97 -12.28
N TYR A 378 -5.40 -17.34 -11.33
CA TYR A 378 -6.57 -16.53 -10.96
C TYR A 378 -6.17 -15.19 -10.36
N MET A 379 -5.18 -15.14 -9.45
CA MET A 379 -4.68 -13.86 -8.93
C MET A 379 -4.18 -12.95 -10.06
N GLY A 380 -3.47 -13.52 -11.03
CA GLY A 380 -3.04 -12.83 -12.24
C GLY A 380 -4.20 -12.36 -13.13
N ALA A 381 -5.17 -13.23 -13.42
CA ALA A 381 -6.31 -12.91 -14.28
C ALA A 381 -7.18 -11.79 -13.71
N ILE A 382 -7.51 -11.87 -12.42
CA ILE A 382 -8.36 -10.87 -11.77
C ILE A 382 -7.59 -9.55 -11.67
N GLU A 383 -6.27 -9.57 -11.43
CA GLU A 383 -5.48 -8.34 -11.41
C GLU A 383 -5.25 -7.74 -12.80
N ALA A 384 -5.10 -8.56 -13.83
CA ALA A 384 -4.93 -8.14 -15.22
C ALA A 384 -6.24 -7.73 -15.88
N GLN A 385 -7.37 -7.76 -15.16
CA GLN A 385 -8.70 -7.48 -15.69
C GLN A 385 -8.73 -6.15 -16.45
N ASP A 386 -9.33 -6.18 -17.64
CA ASP A 386 -9.45 -5.06 -18.57
C ASP A 386 -8.09 -4.52 -19.09
N GLY A 387 -7.01 -5.27 -18.83
CA GLY A 387 -5.64 -5.00 -19.24
C GLY A 387 -5.12 -5.96 -20.32
N PRO A 388 -3.92 -5.70 -20.86
CA PRO A 388 -3.37 -6.43 -22.02
C PRO A 388 -3.02 -7.89 -21.72
N LEU A 389 -2.78 -8.25 -20.45
CA LEU A 389 -2.40 -9.59 -20.04
C LEU A 389 -3.60 -10.48 -19.68
N GLU A 390 -4.82 -9.93 -19.61
CA GLU A 390 -6.00 -10.67 -19.15
C GLU A 390 -6.22 -11.95 -19.97
N THR A 391 -6.28 -11.81 -21.30
CA THR A 391 -6.52 -12.93 -22.22
C THR A 391 -5.50 -14.05 -22.02
N TRP A 392 -4.22 -13.71 -21.81
CA TRP A 392 -3.18 -14.69 -21.57
C TRP A 392 -3.43 -15.51 -20.30
N PHE A 393 -3.80 -14.86 -19.20
CA PHE A 393 -4.13 -15.57 -17.95
C PHE A 393 -5.40 -16.40 -18.10
N LEU A 394 -6.45 -15.89 -18.76
CA LEU A 394 -7.70 -16.62 -18.98
C LEU A 394 -7.49 -17.89 -19.82
N ASP A 395 -6.72 -17.79 -20.91
CA ASP A 395 -6.39 -18.93 -21.78
C ASP A 395 -5.56 -19.95 -21.01
N ARG A 396 -4.64 -19.50 -20.16
CA ARG A 396 -3.82 -20.37 -19.32
C ARG A 396 -4.62 -21.07 -18.23
N ILE A 397 -5.58 -20.38 -17.59
CA ILE A 397 -6.53 -20.99 -16.65
C ILE A 397 -7.30 -22.11 -17.35
N ALA A 398 -7.84 -21.86 -18.55
CA ALA A 398 -8.56 -22.87 -19.30
C ALA A 398 -7.70 -24.09 -19.64
N SER A 399 -6.48 -23.87 -20.14
CA SER A 399 -5.54 -24.95 -20.46
C SER A 399 -5.20 -25.82 -19.24
N VAL A 400 -4.91 -25.21 -18.09
CA VAL A 400 -4.59 -25.93 -16.86
C VAL A 400 -5.82 -26.65 -16.30
N SER A 401 -6.99 -26.01 -16.32
CA SER A 401 -8.24 -26.65 -15.90
C SER A 401 -8.53 -27.91 -16.73
N MET A 402 -8.36 -27.87 -18.05
CA MET A 402 -8.51 -29.05 -18.90
C MET A 402 -7.51 -30.16 -18.56
N LEU A 403 -6.25 -29.82 -18.30
CA LEU A 403 -5.20 -30.79 -17.91
C LEU A 403 -5.58 -31.59 -16.66
N TYR A 404 -6.32 -30.96 -15.74
CA TYR A 404 -6.78 -31.59 -14.49
C TYR A 404 -8.28 -32.00 -14.51
N GLY A 405 -8.91 -32.02 -15.70
CA GLY A 405 -10.29 -32.51 -15.88
C GLY A 405 -11.37 -31.59 -15.29
N ILE A 406 -11.10 -30.29 -15.18
CA ILE A 406 -12.03 -29.28 -14.67
C ILE A 406 -12.70 -28.59 -15.86
N GLU A 407 -13.98 -28.86 -16.08
CA GLU A 407 -14.70 -28.37 -17.28
C GLU A 407 -15.62 -27.19 -16.99
N LYS A 408 -15.90 -26.92 -15.71
CA LYS A 408 -16.89 -25.93 -15.28
C LYS A 408 -16.30 -24.90 -14.34
N TRP A 409 -16.82 -23.67 -14.44
CA TRP A 409 -16.47 -22.57 -13.56
C TRP A 409 -16.58 -22.94 -12.08
N GLU A 410 -17.70 -23.55 -11.68
CA GLU A 410 -17.93 -23.91 -10.28
C GLU A 410 -16.95 -24.94 -9.74
N GLU A 411 -16.49 -25.88 -10.57
CA GLU A 411 -15.48 -26.88 -10.19
C GLU A 411 -14.12 -26.19 -9.96
N SER A 412 -13.74 -25.28 -10.87
CA SER A 412 -12.52 -24.48 -10.73
C SER A 412 -12.57 -23.60 -9.47
N MET A 413 -13.68 -22.90 -9.26
CA MET A 413 -13.85 -22.01 -8.11
C MET A 413 -13.92 -22.76 -6.78
N ALA A 414 -14.46 -23.98 -6.75
CA ALA A 414 -14.43 -24.83 -5.55
C ALA A 414 -13.00 -25.19 -5.11
N ILE A 415 -12.02 -25.13 -6.02
CA ILE A 415 -10.60 -25.33 -5.73
C ILE A 415 -9.96 -24.00 -5.32
N VAL A 416 -10.10 -22.97 -6.15
CA VAL A 416 -9.44 -21.67 -5.95
C VAL A 416 -9.88 -21.01 -4.64
N ARG A 417 -11.17 -21.15 -4.25
CA ARG A 417 -11.70 -20.58 -3.01
C ARG A 417 -11.13 -21.19 -1.73
N LYS A 418 -10.42 -22.32 -1.81
CA LYS A 418 -9.77 -22.94 -0.64
C LYS A 418 -8.44 -22.30 -0.27
N ILE A 419 -7.92 -21.42 -1.12
CA ILE A 419 -6.60 -20.81 -0.96
C ILE A 419 -6.81 -19.30 -0.89
N LEU A 420 -6.61 -18.68 0.28
CA LEU A 420 -6.63 -17.22 0.48
C LEU A 420 -7.76 -16.49 -0.27
N TRP A 421 -9.01 -16.97 -0.13
CA TRP A 421 -10.16 -16.38 -0.81
C TRP A 421 -11.18 -15.86 0.20
N TYR A 422 -11.38 -14.54 0.21
CA TYR A 422 -12.32 -13.87 1.10
C TYR A 422 -13.31 -13.07 0.28
N ALA A 423 -14.61 -13.33 0.47
CA ALA A 423 -15.67 -12.74 -0.34
C ALA A 423 -15.64 -11.20 -0.33
N CYS A 424 -15.30 -10.59 0.81
CA CYS A 424 -15.20 -9.14 0.94
C CYS A 424 -14.09 -8.51 0.07
N ILE A 425 -13.09 -9.29 -0.34
CA ILE A 425 -11.98 -8.84 -1.18
C ILE A 425 -12.21 -9.22 -2.64
N PHE A 426 -12.69 -10.44 -2.88
CA PHE A 426 -12.70 -11.02 -4.23
C PHE A 426 -14.06 -11.02 -4.89
N ASP A 427 -15.19 -11.10 -4.15
CA ASP A 427 -16.52 -11.38 -4.74
C ASP A 427 -17.20 -10.19 -5.42
N ALA A 428 -16.60 -9.01 -5.36
CA ALA A 428 -17.07 -7.85 -6.11
C ALA A 428 -16.88 -8.06 -7.62
N ASN A 429 -17.92 -7.77 -8.42
CA ASN A 429 -17.89 -7.76 -9.90
C ASN A 429 -17.62 -9.11 -10.60
N HIS A 430 -18.05 -10.24 -10.00
CA HIS A 430 -17.80 -11.59 -10.54
C HIS A 430 -18.49 -11.95 -11.85
N ALA A 431 -19.67 -11.41 -12.14
CA ALA A 431 -20.49 -11.91 -13.26
C ALA A 431 -19.78 -11.83 -14.62
N THR A 432 -19.12 -10.70 -14.92
CA THR A 432 -18.40 -10.52 -16.19
C THR A 432 -17.12 -11.35 -16.27
N PHE A 433 -16.47 -11.61 -15.15
CA PHE A 433 -15.27 -12.45 -15.09
C PHE A 433 -15.62 -13.93 -15.27
N GLN A 434 -16.71 -14.39 -14.65
CA GLN A 434 -17.25 -15.74 -14.82
C GLN A 434 -17.58 -16.03 -16.30
N GLU A 435 -18.35 -15.15 -16.95
CA GLU A 435 -18.73 -15.31 -18.37
C GLU A 435 -17.50 -15.47 -19.28
N ARG A 436 -16.45 -14.67 -19.03
CA ARG A 436 -15.19 -14.73 -19.79
C ARG A 436 -14.48 -16.08 -19.64
N ILE A 437 -14.43 -16.66 -18.43
CA ILE A 437 -13.80 -17.98 -18.19
C ILE A 437 -14.64 -19.10 -18.78
N GLU A 438 -15.96 -19.08 -18.62
CA GLU A 438 -16.85 -20.11 -19.18
C GLU A 438 -16.76 -20.17 -20.71
N LEU A 439 -16.60 -19.02 -21.38
CA LEU A 439 -16.35 -18.98 -22.82
C LEU A 439 -15.05 -19.69 -23.21
N ARG A 440 -13.99 -19.57 -22.41
CA ARG A 440 -12.72 -20.25 -22.66
C ARG A 440 -12.80 -21.75 -22.43
N PHE A 441 -13.48 -22.19 -21.37
CA PHE A 441 -13.71 -23.62 -21.13
C PHE A 441 -14.45 -24.26 -22.31
N LYS A 442 -15.50 -23.61 -22.82
CA LYS A 442 -16.23 -24.07 -24.02
C LYS A 442 -15.33 -24.14 -25.26
N SER A 443 -14.46 -23.15 -25.47
CA SER A 443 -13.53 -23.12 -26.61
C SER A 443 -12.52 -24.28 -26.56
N CYS A 444 -12.00 -24.63 -25.38
CA CYS A 444 -11.08 -25.75 -25.23
C CYS A 444 -11.76 -27.10 -25.51
N LEU A 445 -12.99 -27.30 -25.05
CA LEU A 445 -13.76 -28.53 -25.30
C LEU A 445 -14.12 -28.74 -26.78
N GLN A 446 -14.18 -27.66 -27.56
CA GLN A 446 -14.50 -27.71 -29.00
C GLN A 446 -13.27 -27.82 -29.90
N SER A 447 -12.05 -27.71 -29.34
CA SER A 447 -10.81 -27.82 -30.10
C SER A 447 -10.47 -29.30 -30.32
N PRO A 448 -10.37 -29.79 -31.57
CA PRO A 448 -10.06 -31.20 -31.83
C PRO A 448 -8.65 -31.54 -31.34
N SER A 449 -8.56 -32.65 -30.60
CA SER A 449 -7.34 -33.23 -30.00
C SER A 449 -6.30 -33.66 -31.02
#